data_AF-A0AAD6F133-F1
#
_entry.id   AF-A0AAD6F133-F1
#
_cell.length_a   1.000
_cell.length_b   1.000
_cell.length_c   1.000
_cell.angle_alpha   90.00
_cell.angle_beta   90.00
_cell.angle_gamma   90.00
#
_symmetry.space_group_name_H-M   'P 1'
#
loop_
_entity.id
_entity.type
_entity.pdbx_description
1 polymer ?
#
loop_
_entity_poly.entity_id
_entity_poly.type
_entity_poly.pdbx_seq_one_letter_code
_entity_poly.pdbx_strand_id
1 'polypeptide(L)'
;MKLTCLSEGGGFYTPPCHILQWCGFTLLLECPIDLSALAVFSPISRTHSSSSSSPPCSDDDSLIRAVPWYKTVASLHLWDPSSFDAVLISSPCGLLGLPFLTRKPGFSSSTKIYATEATVRFGHLMMKELAFIHTEYEWYYGPDKKPGLPDWMNWTNLERLQMELKRIVLGEKQEELSGWVHLYR
;
A
#
# COMPACT_ATOMS: atom_id res chain seq x y z
N MET A 1 -2.62 4.26 30.34
CA MET A 1 -2.40 4.58 28.92
C MET A 1 -1.66 3.41 28.30
N LYS A 2 -2.08 2.94 27.11
CA LYS A 2 -1.42 1.85 26.38
C LYS A 2 -1.20 2.30 24.93
N LEU A 3 0.05 2.25 24.47
CA LEU A 3 0.42 2.49 23.09
C LEU A 3 0.80 1.15 22.45
N THR A 4 0.14 0.78 21.37
CA THR A 4 0.38 -0.47 20.63
C THR A 4 0.95 -0.11 19.27
N CYS A 5 2.16 -0.57 18.96
CA CYS A 5 2.74 -0.43 17.63
C CYS A 5 2.10 -1.46 16.69
N LEU A 6 1.52 -0.99 15.58
CA LEU A 6 0.99 -1.83 14.51
C LEU A 6 2.01 -2.00 13.39
N SER A 7 2.80 -0.96 13.12
CA SER A 7 3.91 -0.97 12.19
C SER A 7 4.93 0.08 12.62
N GLU A 8 6.20 -0.30 12.63
CA GLU A 8 7.33 0.62 12.89
C GLU A 8 7.59 1.60 11.74
N GLY A 9 6.89 1.42 10.60
CA GLY A 9 7.12 2.19 9.39
C GLY A 9 8.37 1.75 8.63
N GLY A 10 8.72 2.52 7.60
CA GLY A 10 9.78 2.20 6.63
C GLY A 10 10.54 3.44 6.15
N GLY A 11 10.79 4.39 7.05
CA GLY A 11 11.37 5.69 6.72
C GLY A 11 10.33 6.69 6.18
N PHE A 12 10.75 7.58 5.27
CA PHE A 12 9.90 8.66 4.75
C PHE A 12 8.67 8.18 3.96
N TYR A 13 8.71 6.96 3.45
CA TYR A 13 7.68 6.43 2.55
C TYR A 13 6.48 5.83 3.30
N THR A 14 6.66 5.52 4.60
CA THR A 14 5.69 4.76 5.40
C THR A 14 5.83 5.19 6.86
N PRO A 15 5.03 6.17 7.34
CA PRO A 15 5.08 6.55 8.74
C PRO A 15 4.65 5.37 9.63
N PRO A 16 5.08 5.34 10.89
CA PRO A 16 4.70 4.27 11.80
C PRO A 16 3.21 4.39 12.17
N CYS A 17 2.55 3.25 12.34
CA CYS A 17 1.13 3.17 12.68
C CYS A 17 0.97 2.64 14.10
N HIS A 18 0.16 3.31 14.92
CA HIS A 18 -0.03 2.96 16.31
C HIS A 18 -1.49 3.05 16.75
N ILE A 19 -1.83 2.33 17.81
CA ILE A 19 -3.08 2.52 18.54
C ILE A 19 -2.77 3.04 19.93
N LEU A 20 -3.37 4.17 20.28
CA LEU A 20 -3.30 4.76 21.61
C LEU A 20 -4.62 4.54 22.34
N GLN A 21 -4.57 3.82 23.46
CA GLN A 21 -5.69 3.62 24.36
C GLN A 21 -5.49 4.44 25.64
N TRP A 22 -6.39 5.38 25.90
CA TRP A 22 -6.33 6.26 27.06
C TRP A 22 -7.73 6.57 27.60
N CYS A 23 -7.96 6.28 28.89
CA CYS A 23 -9.22 6.58 29.59
C CYS A 23 -10.49 6.09 28.86
N GLY A 24 -10.41 4.91 28.23
CA GLY A 24 -11.54 4.35 27.46
C GLY A 24 -11.62 4.83 26.01
N PHE A 25 -10.82 5.82 25.61
CA PHE A 25 -10.69 6.26 24.23
C PHE A 25 -9.63 5.43 23.48
N THR A 26 -9.93 5.06 22.26
CA THR A 26 -9.03 4.36 21.33
C THR A 26 -8.80 5.23 20.10
N LEU A 27 -7.56 5.67 19.94
CA LEU A 27 -7.11 6.51 18.83
C LEU A 27 -6.22 5.69 17.90
N LEU A 28 -6.52 5.71 16.60
CA LEU A 28 -5.60 5.23 15.57
C LEU A 28 -4.68 6.38 15.15
N LEU A 29 -3.36 6.19 15.24
CA LEU A 29 -2.35 7.15 14.86
C LEU A 29 -1.71 6.71 13.53
N GLU A 30 -1.87 7.56 12.52
CA GLU A 30 -1.53 7.30 11.10
C GLU A 30 -2.29 6.11 10.48
N CYS A 31 -2.60 6.21 9.18
CA CYS A 31 -3.11 5.11 8.38
C CYS A 31 -2.35 5.07 7.03
N PRO A 32 -1.11 4.59 7.01
CA PRO A 32 -0.26 4.68 5.83
C PRO A 32 -0.51 3.57 4.80
N ILE A 33 -0.04 3.81 3.59
CA ILE A 33 0.35 2.79 2.62
C ILE A 33 1.88 2.76 2.60
N ASP A 34 2.47 1.57 2.48
CA ASP A 34 3.90 1.41 2.26
C ASP A 34 4.24 1.62 0.79
N LEU A 35 4.70 2.82 0.44
CA LEU A 35 5.09 3.15 -0.94
C LEU A 35 6.42 2.52 -1.35
N SER A 36 7.24 2.04 -0.41
CA SER A 36 8.47 1.30 -0.76
C SER A 36 8.16 -0.01 -1.48
N ALA A 37 6.96 -0.56 -1.24
CA ALA A 37 6.42 -1.73 -1.93
C ALA A 37 6.26 -1.51 -3.44
N LEU A 38 6.27 -0.27 -3.95
CA LEU A 38 6.22 -0.01 -5.39
C LEU A 38 7.56 -0.27 -6.09
N ALA A 39 8.67 -0.30 -5.35
CA ALA A 39 10.00 -0.48 -5.93
C ALA A 39 10.23 -1.86 -6.56
N VAL A 40 9.36 -2.85 -6.27
CA VAL A 40 9.44 -4.19 -6.86
C VAL A 40 8.80 -4.26 -8.25
N PHE A 41 8.05 -3.23 -8.67
CA PHE A 41 7.36 -3.20 -9.96
C PHE A 41 8.19 -2.48 -11.02
N SER A 42 8.11 -2.98 -12.25
CA SER A 42 8.78 -2.37 -13.40
C SER A 42 8.14 -1.02 -13.76
N PRO A 43 8.93 0.03 -14.05
CA PRO A 43 8.40 1.27 -14.59
C PRO A 43 7.76 1.07 -15.98
N ILE A 44 6.72 1.86 -16.29
CA ILE A 44 6.13 1.89 -17.63
C ILE A 44 7.14 2.49 -18.61
N SER A 45 7.70 1.64 -19.48
CA SER A 45 8.62 2.08 -20.53
C SER A 45 7.84 2.60 -21.74
N ARG A 46 7.85 3.92 -21.96
CA ARG A 46 7.18 4.57 -23.11
C ARG A 46 7.95 4.46 -24.42
N THR A 47 8.92 3.55 -24.53
CA THR A 47 9.66 3.34 -25.78
C THR A 47 8.73 2.72 -26.83
N HIS A 48 8.13 3.57 -27.65
CA HIS A 48 7.61 3.18 -28.96
C HIS A 48 8.78 2.71 -29.83
N SER A 49 9.11 1.42 -29.78
CA SER A 49 9.88 0.79 -30.83
C SER A 49 8.94 -0.03 -31.70
N SER A 50 8.34 0.66 -32.67
CA SER A 50 8.09 0.05 -33.97
C SER A 50 9.37 -0.65 -34.43
N SER A 51 9.26 -1.94 -34.75
CA SER A 51 10.30 -2.75 -35.41
C SER A 51 11.69 -2.79 -34.75
N SER A 52 11.88 -3.73 -33.82
CA SER A 52 13.12 -4.49 -33.78
C SER A 52 12.82 -5.90 -33.29
N SER A 53 13.15 -6.87 -34.15
CA SER A 53 13.11 -8.32 -33.93
C SER A 53 14.19 -8.78 -32.94
N SER A 54 14.31 -8.09 -31.81
CA SER A 54 15.10 -8.53 -30.65
C SER A 54 14.15 -9.20 -29.66
N PRO A 55 14.50 -10.38 -29.11
CA PRO A 55 13.64 -11.07 -28.16
C PRO A 55 13.40 -10.17 -26.92
N PRO A 56 12.25 -10.28 -26.25
CA PRO A 56 11.88 -9.45 -25.08
C PRO A 56 12.70 -9.78 -23.81
N CYS A 57 13.85 -10.42 -23.98
CA CYS A 57 14.68 -10.97 -22.91
C CYS A 57 16.13 -10.52 -23.12
N SER A 58 16.49 -9.37 -22.56
CA SER A 58 17.80 -9.20 -21.95
C SER A 58 17.63 -9.51 -20.46
N ASP A 59 18.40 -10.48 -19.97
CA ASP A 59 18.28 -11.24 -18.71
C ASP A 59 18.37 -10.44 -17.38
N ASP A 60 17.69 -9.31 -17.25
CA ASP A 60 17.55 -8.54 -15.99
C ASP A 60 16.08 -8.51 -15.52
N ASP A 61 15.44 -9.69 -15.50
CA ASP A 61 14.02 -9.89 -15.15
C ASP A 61 13.79 -9.92 -13.63
N SER A 62 14.33 -8.93 -12.91
CA SER A 62 14.27 -8.85 -11.44
C SER A 62 13.02 -8.15 -10.88
N LEU A 63 12.28 -7.41 -11.71
CA LEU A 63 11.11 -6.62 -11.31
C LEU A 63 9.80 -7.19 -11.85
N ILE A 64 8.72 -6.97 -11.11
CA ILE A 64 7.37 -7.45 -11.44
C ILE A 64 6.77 -6.59 -12.56
N ARG A 65 6.39 -7.23 -13.67
CA ARG A 65 5.72 -6.60 -14.82
C ARG A 65 4.20 -6.79 -14.74
N ALA A 66 3.55 -6.09 -13.82
CA ALA A 66 2.11 -6.16 -13.59
C ALA A 66 1.57 -4.84 -13.03
N VAL A 67 0.24 -4.74 -12.93
CA VAL A 67 -0.40 -3.65 -12.19
C VAL A 67 0.00 -3.73 -10.71
N PRO A 68 0.48 -2.64 -10.10
CA PRO A 68 0.95 -2.66 -8.73
C PRO A 68 -0.19 -2.85 -7.75
N TRP A 69 0.04 -3.68 -6.76
CA TRP A 69 -0.74 -3.70 -5.51
C TRP A 69 0.03 -2.91 -4.45
N TYR A 70 -0.67 -2.53 -3.39
CA TYR A 70 -0.18 -1.61 -2.36
C TYR A 70 -0.16 -2.32 -1.02
N LYS A 71 0.90 -2.15 -0.26
CA LYS A 71 1.02 -2.78 1.06
C LYS A 71 0.46 -1.85 2.14
N THR A 72 -0.47 -2.36 2.93
CA THR A 72 -1.07 -1.67 4.08
C THR A 72 -0.54 -2.26 5.37
N VAL A 73 -0.84 -1.61 6.50
CA VAL A 73 -0.48 -2.12 7.83
C VAL A 73 -1.22 -3.44 8.10
N ALA A 74 -0.54 -4.58 7.97
CA ALA A 74 -1.14 -5.91 8.02
C ALA A 74 -1.88 -6.17 9.35
N SER A 75 -1.28 -5.76 10.46
CA SER A 75 -1.85 -5.91 11.81
C SER A 75 -3.12 -5.07 12.04
N LEU A 76 -3.38 -4.03 11.24
CA LEU A 76 -4.61 -3.24 11.32
C LEU A 76 -5.85 -4.05 10.88
N HIS A 77 -5.67 -5.12 10.11
CA HIS A 77 -6.78 -6.03 9.75
C HIS A 77 -7.29 -6.86 10.93
N LEU A 78 -6.52 -6.97 12.02
CA LEU A 78 -6.92 -7.67 13.25
C LEU A 78 -7.78 -6.82 14.18
N TRP A 79 -7.93 -5.52 13.88
CA TRP A 79 -8.69 -4.58 14.70
C TRP A 79 -10.05 -4.29 14.09
N ASP A 80 -11.07 -4.26 14.95
CA ASP A 80 -12.42 -3.85 14.56
C ASP A 80 -12.43 -2.34 14.29
N PRO A 81 -12.75 -1.89 13.05
CA PRO A 81 -12.85 -0.48 12.73
C PRO A 81 -13.86 0.28 13.60
N SER A 82 -14.86 -0.40 14.18
CA SER A 82 -15.87 0.22 15.04
C SER A 82 -15.32 0.64 16.40
N SER A 83 -14.16 0.08 16.79
CA SER A 83 -13.54 0.32 18.10
C SER A 83 -12.77 1.64 18.19
N PHE A 84 -12.56 2.34 17.06
CA PHE A 84 -11.82 3.60 17.03
C PHE A 84 -12.74 4.79 17.31
N ASP A 85 -12.43 5.57 18.34
CA ASP A 85 -13.13 6.83 18.64
C ASP A 85 -12.70 7.95 17.68
N ALA A 86 -11.42 7.96 17.32
CA ALA A 86 -10.89 8.89 16.33
C ALA A 86 -9.62 8.36 15.64
N VAL A 87 -9.33 8.93 14.48
CA VAL A 87 -8.09 8.72 13.73
C VAL A 87 -7.33 10.04 13.70
N LEU A 88 -6.06 10.03 14.07
CA LEU A 88 -5.18 11.21 14.04
C LEU A 88 -4.11 11.02 12.97
N ILE A 89 -4.05 11.95 12.01
CA ILE A 89 -3.08 11.95 10.92
C ILE A 89 -2.18 13.18 11.03
N SER A 90 -0.88 12.94 11.20
CA SER A 90 0.15 13.97 11.31
C SER A 90 0.82 14.27 9.95
N SER A 91 0.90 13.28 9.05
CA SER A 91 1.65 13.40 7.78
C SER A 91 0.80 13.10 6.53
N PRO A 92 1.13 13.68 5.36
CA PRO A 92 0.44 13.34 4.11
C PRO A 92 0.49 11.84 3.77
N CYS A 93 1.64 11.19 3.99
CA CYS A 93 1.81 9.75 3.78
C CYS A 93 0.91 8.91 4.69
N GLY A 94 0.71 9.36 5.93
CA GLY A 94 -0.19 8.71 6.89
C GLY A 94 -1.66 8.83 6.53
N LEU A 95 -2.02 9.64 5.54
CA LEU A 95 -3.39 9.72 5.03
C LEU A 95 -3.67 8.62 4.00
N LEU A 96 -2.66 8.09 3.32
CA LEU A 96 -2.84 7.30 2.10
C LEU A 96 -3.65 6.01 2.29
N GLY A 97 -3.58 5.37 3.45
CA GLY A 97 -4.36 4.17 3.76
C GLY A 97 -5.78 4.44 4.25
N LEU A 98 -6.12 5.71 4.52
CA LEU A 98 -7.41 6.11 5.07
C LEU A 98 -8.61 5.65 4.21
N PRO A 99 -8.58 5.69 2.86
CA PRO A 99 -9.69 5.18 2.04
C PRO A 99 -9.94 3.69 2.23
N PHE A 100 -8.93 2.90 2.60
CA PHE A 100 -9.13 1.48 2.93
C PHE A 100 -9.82 1.32 4.27
N LEU A 101 -9.41 2.10 5.27
CA LEU A 101 -10.02 2.07 6.60
C LEU A 101 -11.49 2.51 6.56
N THR A 102 -11.80 3.63 5.90
CA THR A 102 -13.16 4.20 5.88
C THR A 102 -14.16 3.39 5.07
N ARG A 103 -13.68 2.52 4.18
CA ARG A 103 -14.52 1.58 3.41
C ARG A 103 -14.73 0.24 4.10
N LYS A 104 -14.00 -0.06 5.17
CA LYS A 104 -14.20 -1.33 5.88
C LYS A 104 -15.59 -1.37 6.50
N PRO A 105 -16.30 -2.51 6.40
CA PRO A 105 -17.55 -2.69 7.12
C PRO A 105 -17.28 -2.52 8.62
N GLY A 106 -18.13 -1.73 9.28
CA GLY A 106 -17.99 -1.42 10.70
C GLY A 106 -17.21 -0.15 11.01
N PHE A 107 -16.61 0.54 10.04
CA PHE A 107 -16.06 1.88 10.30
C PHE A 107 -17.20 2.81 10.72
N SER A 108 -17.15 3.28 11.97
CA SER A 108 -18.28 3.99 12.57
C SER A 108 -18.41 5.39 11.97
N SER A 109 -19.65 5.80 11.70
CA SER A 109 -19.97 7.18 11.35
C SER A 109 -19.65 8.17 12.48
N SER A 110 -19.47 7.70 13.71
CA SER A 110 -19.08 8.52 14.86
C SER A 110 -17.56 8.75 14.95
N THR A 111 -16.74 7.96 14.25
CA THR A 111 -15.28 8.08 14.28
C THR A 111 -14.86 9.35 13.55
N LYS A 112 -14.21 10.27 14.28
CA LYS A 112 -13.72 11.53 13.70
C LYS A 112 -12.29 11.38 13.21
N ILE A 113 -11.98 12.01 12.08
CA ILE A 113 -10.63 12.03 11.52
C ILE A 113 -10.06 13.43 11.73
N TYR A 114 -8.96 13.52 12.47
CA TYR A 114 -8.27 14.78 12.76
C TYR A 114 -6.96 14.83 11.99
N ALA A 115 -6.75 15.93 11.28
CA ALA A 115 -5.53 16.20 10.52
C ALA A 115 -5.39 17.72 10.35
N THR A 116 -4.17 18.21 10.12
CA THR A 116 -3.97 19.62 9.75
C THR A 116 -4.45 19.87 8.32
N GLU A 117 -4.87 21.09 8.01
CA GLU A 117 -5.27 21.45 6.65
C GLU A 117 -4.16 21.18 5.62
N ALA A 118 -2.90 21.46 5.97
CA ALA A 118 -1.75 21.17 5.11
C ALA A 118 -1.64 19.67 4.84
N THR A 119 -1.72 18.84 5.88
CA THR A 119 -1.70 17.37 5.77
C THR A 119 -2.80 16.86 4.85
N VAL A 120 -4.03 17.38 4.98
CA VAL A 120 -5.16 16.98 4.13
C VAL A 120 -4.95 17.40 2.68
N ARG A 121 -4.54 18.65 2.43
CA ARG A 121 -4.33 19.16 1.06
C ARG A 121 -3.24 18.39 0.32
N PHE A 122 -2.09 18.17 0.96
CA PHE A 122 -1.00 17.40 0.36
C PHE A 122 -1.34 15.91 0.23
N GLY A 123 -1.95 15.30 1.26
CA GLY A 123 -2.38 13.90 1.19
C GLY A 123 -3.38 13.66 0.07
N HIS A 124 -4.32 14.58 -0.14
CA HIS A 124 -5.29 14.50 -1.25
C HIS A 124 -4.63 14.60 -2.63
N LEU A 125 -3.64 15.49 -2.79
CA LEU A 125 -2.86 15.56 -4.03
C LEU A 125 -2.09 14.26 -4.29
N MET A 126 -1.45 13.71 -3.24
CA MET A 126 -0.74 12.43 -3.35
C MET A 126 -1.68 11.28 -3.72
N MET A 127 -2.87 11.20 -3.12
CA MET A 127 -3.88 10.18 -3.46
C MET A 127 -4.32 10.28 -4.91
N LYS A 128 -4.55 11.50 -5.41
CA LYS A 128 -4.93 11.75 -6.81
C LYS A 128 -3.83 11.32 -7.77
N GLU A 129 -2.60 11.68 -7.47
CA GLU A 129 -1.45 11.31 -8.30
C GLU A 129 -1.24 9.79 -8.29
N LEU A 130 -1.36 9.15 -7.13
CA LEU A 130 -1.27 7.71 -6.99
C LEU A 130 -2.34 6.98 -7.81
N ALA A 131 -3.58 7.47 -7.76
CA ALA A 131 -4.68 6.94 -8.56
C ALA A 131 -4.44 7.14 -10.06
N PHE A 132 -3.97 8.32 -10.48
CA PHE A 132 -3.63 8.61 -11.86
C PHE A 132 -2.53 7.67 -12.39
N ILE A 133 -1.42 7.55 -11.65
CA ILE A 133 -0.33 6.63 -12.02
C ILE A 133 -0.84 5.20 -12.10
N HIS A 134 -1.69 4.76 -11.16
CA HIS A 134 -2.28 3.43 -11.20
C HIS A 134 -3.09 3.17 -12.47
N THR A 135 -3.88 4.15 -12.94
CA THR A 135 -4.62 4.01 -14.20
C THR A 135 -3.71 3.86 -15.42
N GLU A 136 -2.53 4.49 -15.42
CA GLU A 136 -1.52 4.28 -16.48
C GLU A 136 -0.98 2.84 -16.46
N TYR A 137 -0.78 2.28 -15.27
CA TYR A 137 -0.38 0.86 -15.11
C TYR A 137 -1.47 -0.09 -15.60
N GLU A 138 -2.73 0.14 -15.23
CA GLU A 138 -3.88 -0.64 -15.71
C GLU A 138 -4.02 -0.54 -17.24
N TRP A 139 -3.77 0.64 -17.82
CA TRP A 139 -3.80 0.82 -19.26
C TRP A 139 -2.67 0.07 -19.98
N TYR A 140 -1.46 0.08 -19.41
CA TYR A 140 -0.29 -0.53 -20.04
C TYR A 140 -0.24 -2.07 -19.86
N TYR A 141 -0.43 -2.58 -18.65
CA TYR A 141 -0.38 -4.02 -18.35
C TYR A 141 -1.71 -4.74 -18.53
N GLY A 142 -2.81 -3.98 -18.64
CA GLY A 142 -4.17 -4.49 -18.60
C GLY A 142 -4.66 -4.69 -17.17
N PRO A 143 -5.97 -4.59 -16.92
CA PRO A 143 -6.54 -4.83 -15.60
C PRO A 143 -6.37 -6.30 -15.18
N ASP A 144 -6.35 -6.55 -13.87
CA ASP A 144 -6.33 -7.91 -13.33
C ASP A 144 -7.55 -8.69 -13.84
N LYS A 145 -7.29 -9.72 -14.66
CA LYS A 145 -8.33 -10.48 -15.38
C LYS A 145 -9.16 -11.40 -14.49
N LYS A 146 -8.73 -11.66 -13.26
CA LYS A 146 -9.37 -12.61 -12.33
C LYS A 146 -9.72 -11.93 -11.01
N PRO A 147 -10.92 -12.17 -10.45
CA PRO A 147 -11.20 -11.81 -9.07
C PRO A 147 -10.33 -12.67 -8.14
N GLY A 148 -9.41 -12.06 -7.41
CA GLY A 148 -8.55 -12.76 -6.45
C GLY A 148 -7.13 -12.20 -6.37
N LEU A 149 -6.20 -13.06 -5.96
CA LEU A 149 -4.77 -12.75 -5.87
C LEU A 149 -4.17 -12.60 -7.29
N PRO A 150 -3.33 -11.59 -7.56
CA PRO A 150 -2.75 -11.40 -8.88
C PRO A 150 -1.75 -12.52 -9.20
N ASP A 151 -1.62 -12.87 -10.48
CA ASP A 151 -0.79 -14.01 -10.92
C ASP A 151 0.70 -13.84 -10.50
N TRP A 152 1.18 -12.60 -10.33
CA TRP A 152 2.55 -12.31 -9.89
C TRP A 152 2.84 -12.71 -8.43
N MET A 153 1.81 -12.81 -7.57
CA MET A 153 1.97 -13.22 -6.16
C MET A 153 2.11 -14.75 -5.99
N ASN A 154 2.18 -15.52 -7.06
CA ASN A 154 2.51 -16.94 -6.98
C ASN A 154 3.94 -17.14 -6.48
N TRP A 155 4.15 -18.08 -5.55
CA TRP A 155 5.46 -18.42 -4.98
C TRP A 155 6.56 -18.63 -6.03
N THR A 156 6.23 -19.28 -7.14
CA THR A 156 7.17 -19.51 -8.26
C THR A 156 7.72 -18.21 -8.87
N ASN A 157 6.92 -17.15 -8.89
CA ASN A 157 7.32 -15.83 -9.38
C ASN A 157 8.11 -15.08 -8.30
N LEU A 158 7.70 -15.18 -7.04
CA LEU A 158 8.37 -14.54 -5.91
C LEU A 158 9.78 -15.11 -5.67
N GLU A 159 9.99 -16.40 -5.91
CA GLU A 159 11.30 -17.05 -5.84
C GLU A 159 12.32 -16.49 -6.83
N ARG A 160 11.87 -15.87 -7.93
CA ARG A 160 12.75 -15.26 -8.94
C ARG A 160 13.26 -13.87 -8.55
N LEU A 161 12.62 -13.21 -7.58
CA LEU A 161 13.00 -11.88 -7.14
C LEU A 161 14.37 -11.89 -6.43
N GLN A 162 15.10 -10.78 -6.55
CA GLN A 162 16.32 -10.54 -5.76
C GLN A 162 16.00 -10.48 -4.26
N MET A 163 16.97 -10.78 -3.41
CA MET A 163 16.76 -10.90 -1.96
C MET A 163 16.20 -9.63 -1.31
N GLU A 164 16.65 -8.46 -1.75
CA GLU A 164 16.17 -7.16 -1.26
C GLU A 164 14.70 -6.96 -1.62
N LEU A 165 14.30 -7.33 -2.83
CA LEU A 165 12.92 -7.22 -3.31
C LEU A 165 12.02 -8.26 -2.62
N LYS A 166 12.50 -9.49 -2.42
CA LYS A 166 11.79 -10.52 -1.63
C LYS A 166 11.48 -10.05 -0.22
N ARG A 167 12.43 -9.36 0.42
CA ARG A 167 12.24 -8.80 1.76
C ARG A 167 11.16 -7.70 1.77
N ILE A 168 11.07 -6.89 0.72
CA ILE A 168 9.98 -5.91 0.57
C ILE A 168 8.64 -6.63 0.41
N VAL A 169 8.58 -7.66 -0.44
CA VAL A 169 7.32 -8.37 -0.73
C VAL A 169 6.81 -9.16 0.48
N LEU A 170 7.68 -9.94 1.11
CA LEU A 170 7.31 -10.97 2.09
C LEU A 170 7.61 -10.55 3.54
N GLY A 171 8.22 -9.39 3.75
CA GLY A 171 8.75 -8.96 5.04
C GLY A 171 9.97 -9.77 5.49
N GLU A 172 10.49 -9.46 6.68
CA GLU A 172 11.69 -10.11 7.21
C GLU A 172 11.48 -11.61 7.51
N LYS A 173 10.26 -12.00 7.86
CA LYS A 173 9.89 -13.39 8.18
C LYS A 173 9.46 -14.20 6.95
N GLN A 174 9.45 -13.57 5.76
CA GLN A 174 9.05 -14.18 4.49
C GLN A 174 7.61 -14.74 4.44
N GLU A 175 6.70 -14.25 5.28
CA GLU A 175 5.32 -14.77 5.40
C GLU A 175 4.24 -13.69 5.16
N GLU A 176 4.64 -12.45 4.90
CA GLU A 176 3.75 -11.29 4.94
C GLU A 176 3.12 -10.96 3.57
N LEU A 177 2.31 -11.89 3.05
CA LEU A 177 1.41 -11.61 1.92
C LEU A 177 0.12 -10.93 2.37
N SER A 178 -0.18 -10.94 3.68
CA SER A 178 -1.30 -10.20 4.25
C SER A 178 -1.02 -8.69 4.18
N GLY A 179 -2.04 -7.91 3.83
CA GLY A 179 -1.94 -6.45 3.74
C GLY A 179 -1.71 -5.89 2.34
N TRP A 180 -1.45 -6.71 1.33
CA TRP A 180 -1.48 -6.27 -0.06
C TRP A 180 -2.92 -6.05 -0.54
N VAL A 181 -3.18 -4.88 -1.12
CA VAL A 181 -4.50 -4.47 -1.60
C VAL A 181 -4.42 -3.77 -2.95
N HIS A 182 -5.51 -3.85 -3.72
CA HIS A 182 -5.67 -3.01 -4.91
C HIS A 182 -5.80 -1.54 -4.51
N LEU A 183 -5.37 -0.60 -5.36
CA LEU A 183 -5.56 0.83 -5.09
C LEU A 183 -7.05 1.20 -5.05
N TYR A 184 -7.35 2.34 -4.43
CA TYR A 184 -8.67 2.98 -4.32
C TYR A 184 -9.55 2.67 -5.55
N ARG A 185 -10.56 1.81 -5.39
CA ARG A 185 -11.62 1.62 -6.39
C ARG A 185 -12.77 2.60 -6.22
#